data_AF-A0A2T4TYR0-F1
#
_entry.id   AF-A0A2T4TYR0-F1
#
_cell.length_a   1.000
_cell.length_b   1.000
_cell.length_c   1.000
_cell.angle_alpha   90.00
_cell.angle_beta   90.00
_cell.angle_gamma   90.00
#
_symmetry.space_group_name_H-M   'P 1'
#
loop_
_entity.id
_entity.type
_entity.pdbx_description
1 polymer ?
#
loop_
_entity_poly.entity_id
_entity_poly.type
_entity_poly.pdbx_seq_one_letter_code
_entity_poly.pdbx_strand_id
1 'polypeptide(L)'
;MGRGEEMALLAREVIASYEARVSSVEQIVESTHEMLGTFRSQREEMRAQLKEALARAASLRRRDFDAMMEGVLAHQREREEAVRGTMKHYLHEQRTLAATLREALARGEAQRVGGLKELLEEITARREEREREVKTLLAEFQGEQEELTRALQGLLSNGGPVRVKEFKATLRAIQSRCCAGRVNGGRDDGNPVRLLPGEGVRPL
;
A
#
# COMPACT_ATOMS: atom_id res chain seq x y z
N MET A 1 43.13 14.04 -15.87
CA MET A 1 42.05 14.17 -14.86
C MET A 1 42.54 13.54 -13.58
N GLY A 2 42.36 14.22 -12.45
CA GLY A 2 42.79 13.69 -11.15
C GLY A 2 41.81 12.62 -10.65
N ARG A 3 42.29 11.61 -9.93
CA ARG A 3 41.43 10.57 -9.29
C ARG A 3 40.27 11.16 -8.45
N GLY A 4 40.42 12.37 -7.93
CA GLY A 4 39.35 13.08 -7.21
C GLY A 4 38.21 13.58 -8.09
N GLU A 5 38.50 13.97 -9.34
CA GLU A 5 37.48 14.44 -10.29
C GLU A 5 36.59 13.28 -10.76
N GLU A 6 37.18 12.10 -11.00
CA GLU A 6 36.46 10.88 -11.38
C GLU A 6 35.52 10.40 -10.26
N MET A 7 35.98 10.41 -9.00
CA MET A 7 35.13 10.06 -7.85
C MET A 7 33.97 11.04 -7.65
N ALA A 8 34.21 12.34 -7.88
CA ALA A 8 33.16 13.35 -7.80
C ALA A 8 32.10 13.19 -8.90
N LEU A 9 32.50 12.79 -10.11
CA LEU A 9 31.59 12.47 -11.20
C LEU A 9 30.71 11.25 -10.85
N LEU A 10 31.32 10.16 -10.40
CA LEU A 10 30.59 8.95 -9.98
C LEU A 10 29.59 9.23 -8.86
N ALA A 11 29.99 10.02 -7.85
CA ALA A 11 29.09 10.43 -6.77
C ALA A 11 27.87 11.21 -7.29
N ARG A 12 28.06 12.12 -8.26
CA ARG A 12 26.97 12.88 -8.89
C ARG A 12 26.04 11.98 -9.68
N GLU A 13 26.57 11.04 -10.45
CA GLU A 13 25.76 10.08 -11.22
C GLU A 13 24.92 9.19 -10.32
N VAL A 14 25.50 8.72 -9.21
CA VAL A 14 24.78 7.94 -8.20
C VAL A 14 23.65 8.75 -7.57
N ILE A 15 23.91 9.99 -7.15
CA ILE A 15 22.87 10.88 -6.59
C ILE A 15 21.75 11.09 -7.60
N ALA A 16 22.09 11.46 -8.84
CA ALA A 16 21.12 11.72 -9.89
C ALA A 16 20.24 10.48 -10.18
N SER A 17 20.84 9.29 -10.21
CA SER A 17 20.11 8.03 -10.37
C SER A 17 19.10 7.79 -9.23
N TYR A 18 19.49 8.08 -7.99
CA TYR A 18 18.59 7.95 -6.84
C TYR A 18 17.47 9.01 -6.85
N GLU A 19 17.76 10.25 -7.21
CA GLU A 19 16.74 11.30 -7.30
C GLU A 19 15.70 11.01 -8.38
N ALA A 20 16.14 10.51 -9.55
CA ALA A 20 15.24 10.04 -10.60
C ALA A 20 14.32 8.91 -10.10
N ARG A 21 14.84 8.00 -9.27
CA ARG A 21 14.03 6.92 -8.67
C ARG A 21 13.04 7.44 -7.64
N VAL A 22 13.44 8.37 -6.76
CA VAL A 22 12.50 9.01 -5.81
C VAL A 22 11.36 9.66 -6.59
N SER A 23 11.67 10.38 -7.66
CA SER A 23 10.66 11.00 -8.52
C SER A 23 9.73 9.97 -9.17
N SER A 24 10.27 8.82 -9.63
CA SER A 24 9.45 7.72 -10.14
C SER A 24 8.50 7.15 -9.06
N VAL A 25 8.96 7.03 -7.81
CA VAL A 25 8.11 6.58 -6.71
C VAL A 25 7.02 7.60 -6.38
N GLU A 26 7.32 8.89 -6.43
CA GLU A 26 6.33 9.97 -6.28
C GLU A 26 5.21 9.84 -7.32
N GLN A 27 5.57 9.62 -8.59
CA GLN A 27 4.60 9.39 -9.67
C GLN A 27 3.73 8.15 -9.42
N ILE A 28 4.32 7.05 -8.92
CA ILE A 28 3.56 5.84 -8.56
C ILE A 28 2.57 6.13 -7.44
N VAL A 29 2.97 6.90 -6.42
CA VAL A 29 2.11 7.29 -5.30
C VAL A 29 0.95 8.17 -5.79
N GLU A 30 1.22 9.16 -6.63
CA GLU A 30 0.21 10.03 -7.23
C GLU A 30 -0.78 9.24 -8.09
N SER A 31 -0.27 8.41 -9.02
CA SER A 31 -1.10 7.54 -9.87
C SER A 31 -1.96 6.59 -9.03
N THR A 32 -1.41 6.05 -7.95
CA THR A 32 -2.16 5.22 -7.00
C THR A 32 -3.28 6.03 -6.34
N HIS A 33 -3.03 7.27 -5.90
CA HIS A 33 -4.07 8.12 -5.33
C HIS A 33 -5.22 8.38 -6.31
N GLU A 34 -4.91 8.67 -7.58
CA GLU A 34 -5.91 8.85 -8.64
C GLU A 34 -6.72 7.58 -8.90
N MET A 35 -6.04 6.44 -8.98
CA MET A 35 -6.67 5.13 -9.14
C MET A 35 -7.63 4.81 -7.99
N LEU A 36 -7.21 5.03 -6.74
CA LEU A 36 -8.05 4.85 -5.56
C LEU A 36 -9.31 5.75 -5.60
N GLY A 37 -9.13 7.01 -6.05
CA GLY A 37 -10.24 7.94 -6.27
C GLY A 37 -11.22 7.42 -7.34
N THR A 38 -10.70 6.90 -8.45
CA THR A 38 -11.51 6.33 -9.54
C THR A 38 -12.34 5.15 -9.05
N PHE A 39 -11.74 4.20 -8.34
CA PHE A 39 -12.47 3.04 -7.79
C PHE A 39 -13.53 3.45 -6.77
N ARG A 40 -13.24 4.46 -5.94
CA ARG A 40 -14.23 5.01 -5.00
C ARG A 40 -15.45 5.57 -5.73
N SER A 41 -15.23 6.42 -6.73
CA SER A 41 -16.32 7.02 -7.52
C SER A 41 -17.16 5.96 -8.23
N GLN A 42 -16.53 4.99 -8.88
CA GLN A 42 -17.23 3.87 -9.55
C GLN A 42 -18.08 3.08 -8.55
N ARG A 43 -17.55 2.78 -7.37
CA ARG A 43 -18.27 2.08 -6.31
C ARG A 43 -19.46 2.87 -5.78
N GLU A 44 -19.30 4.17 -5.59
CA GLU A 44 -20.39 5.06 -5.16
C GLU A 44 -21.51 5.14 -6.19
N GLU A 45 -21.15 5.24 -7.47
CA GLU A 45 -22.11 5.23 -8.58
C GLU A 45 -22.90 3.92 -8.62
N MET A 46 -22.20 2.77 -8.65
CA MET A 46 -22.86 1.45 -8.65
C MET A 46 -23.74 1.24 -7.42
N ARG A 47 -23.29 1.71 -6.24
CA ARG A 47 -24.08 1.67 -5.01
C ARG A 47 -25.37 2.48 -5.16
N ALA A 48 -25.30 3.68 -5.72
CA ALA A 48 -26.47 4.54 -5.93
C ALA A 48 -27.47 3.88 -6.90
N GLN A 49 -26.98 3.34 -8.02
CA GLN A 49 -27.79 2.62 -9.00
C GLN A 49 -28.48 1.39 -8.38
N LEU A 50 -27.74 0.57 -7.63
CA LEU A 50 -28.31 -0.61 -6.95
C LEU A 50 -29.35 -0.22 -5.89
N LYS A 51 -29.07 0.82 -5.10
CA LYS A 51 -30.00 1.33 -4.09
C LYS A 51 -31.30 1.78 -4.73
N GLU A 52 -31.22 2.46 -5.86
CA GLU A 52 -32.38 2.90 -6.61
C GLU A 52 -33.15 1.72 -7.23
N ALA A 53 -32.47 0.78 -7.88
CA ALA A 53 -33.08 -0.40 -8.48
C ALA A 53 -33.87 -1.22 -7.45
N LEU A 54 -33.29 -1.46 -6.27
CA LEU A 54 -33.94 -2.18 -5.18
C LEU A 54 -35.12 -1.41 -4.57
N ALA A 55 -35.01 -0.07 -4.47
CA ALA A 55 -36.10 0.77 -3.98
C ALA A 55 -37.30 0.77 -4.96
N ARG A 56 -37.04 0.86 -6.27
CA ARG A 56 -38.08 0.81 -7.31
C ARG A 56 -38.81 -0.53 -7.34
N ALA A 57 -38.08 -1.63 -7.10
CA ALA A 57 -38.67 -2.96 -6.99
C ALA A 57 -39.46 -3.19 -5.68
N ALA A 58 -39.58 -2.17 -4.82
CA ALA A 58 -40.11 -2.25 -3.45
C ALA A 58 -39.50 -3.40 -2.64
N SER A 59 -38.29 -3.83 -3.01
CA SER A 59 -37.75 -5.12 -2.61
C SER A 59 -36.94 -5.00 -1.32
N LEU A 60 -36.37 -3.82 -1.05
CA LEU A 60 -35.53 -3.57 0.13
C LEU A 60 -35.66 -2.13 0.65
N ARG A 61 -35.76 -1.97 1.97
CA ARG A 61 -35.73 -0.64 2.59
C ARG A 61 -34.32 -0.05 2.46
N ARG A 62 -34.24 1.26 2.22
CA ARG A 62 -32.96 1.99 2.09
C ARG A 62 -32.02 1.75 3.27
N ARG A 63 -32.56 1.70 4.49
CA ARG A 63 -31.79 1.44 5.72
C ARG A 63 -31.17 0.04 5.73
N ASP A 64 -31.90 -0.98 5.30
CA ASP A 64 -31.40 -2.36 5.26
C ASP A 64 -30.31 -2.51 4.19
N PHE A 65 -30.47 -1.81 3.06
CA PHE A 65 -29.42 -1.73 2.04
C PHE A 65 -28.13 -1.12 2.59
N ASP A 66 -28.23 0.05 3.23
CA ASP A 66 -27.06 0.75 3.78
C ASP A 66 -26.36 -0.12 4.84
N ALA A 67 -27.13 -0.75 5.74
CA ALA A 67 -26.57 -1.64 6.76
C ALA A 67 -25.84 -2.86 6.17
N MET A 68 -26.36 -3.46 5.09
CA MET A 68 -25.70 -4.59 4.43
C MET A 68 -24.43 -4.19 3.69
N MET A 69 -24.42 -3.01 3.07
CA MET A 69 -23.26 -2.48 2.36
C MET A 69 -22.15 -2.03 3.30
N GLU A 70 -22.48 -1.60 4.51
CA GLU A 70 -21.53 -0.99 5.43
C GLU A 70 -20.32 -1.88 5.72
N GLY A 71 -20.52 -3.20 5.89
CA GLY A 71 -19.40 -4.13 6.12
C GLY A 71 -18.43 -4.20 4.94
N VAL A 72 -18.95 -4.20 3.70
CA VAL A 72 -18.10 -4.17 2.51
C VAL A 72 -17.39 -2.83 2.40
N LEU A 73 -18.10 -1.72 2.62
CA LEU A 73 -17.51 -0.38 2.54
C LEU A 73 -16.44 -0.13 3.62
N ALA A 74 -16.66 -0.61 4.83
CA ALA A 74 -15.69 -0.50 5.92
C ALA A 74 -14.39 -1.25 5.58
N HIS A 75 -14.49 -2.49 5.10
CA HIS A 75 -13.33 -3.25 4.64
C HIS A 75 -12.59 -2.55 3.50
N GLN A 76 -13.34 -1.99 2.56
CA GLN A 76 -12.75 -1.27 1.44
C GLN A 76 -12.00 0.00 1.87
N ARG A 77 -12.54 0.74 2.85
CA ARG A 77 -11.84 1.90 3.44
C ARG A 77 -10.57 1.48 4.17
N GLU A 78 -10.63 0.41 4.96
CA GLU A 78 -9.47 -0.15 5.67
C GLU A 78 -8.36 -0.54 4.68
N ARG A 79 -8.70 -1.25 3.59
CA ARG A 79 -7.73 -1.62 2.54
C ARG A 79 -7.16 -0.40 1.83
N GLU A 80 -7.99 0.58 1.49
CA GLU A 80 -7.55 1.83 0.85
C GLU A 80 -6.60 2.65 1.77
N GLU A 81 -6.88 2.68 3.07
CA GLU A 81 -6.01 3.30 4.07
C GLU A 81 -4.69 2.55 4.22
N ALA A 82 -4.71 1.21 4.24
CA ALA A 82 -3.51 0.39 4.30
C ALA A 82 -2.61 0.63 3.08
N VAL A 83 -3.16 0.61 1.85
CA VAL A 83 -2.42 0.92 0.61
C VAL A 83 -1.79 2.32 0.69
N ARG A 84 -2.57 3.33 1.11
CA ARG A 84 -2.04 4.70 1.27
C ARG A 84 -0.95 4.78 2.33
N GLY A 85 -1.11 4.09 3.44
CA GLY A 85 -0.12 4.04 4.52
C GLY A 85 1.20 3.46 4.04
N THR A 86 1.16 2.29 3.42
CA THR A 86 2.35 1.62 2.84
C THR A 86 3.04 2.50 1.80
N MET A 87 2.27 3.13 0.90
CA MET A 87 2.82 4.02 -0.12
C MET A 87 3.52 5.25 0.45
N LYS A 88 2.89 5.92 1.43
CA LYS A 88 3.50 7.05 2.13
C LYS A 88 4.77 6.65 2.87
N HIS A 89 4.75 5.48 3.52
CA HIS A 89 5.91 4.94 4.21
C HIS A 89 7.06 4.66 3.24
N TYR A 90 6.78 3.97 2.13
CA TYR A 90 7.78 3.69 1.10
C TYR A 90 8.40 4.96 0.51
N LEU A 91 7.59 5.97 0.17
CA LEU A 91 8.10 7.25 -0.31
C LEU A 91 8.98 7.95 0.74
N HIS A 92 8.58 7.91 2.01
CA HIS A 92 9.39 8.47 3.09
C HIS A 92 10.73 7.73 3.23
N GLU A 93 10.74 6.39 3.20
CA GLU A 93 11.97 5.59 3.20
C GLU A 93 12.88 5.97 2.03
N GLN A 94 12.35 6.08 0.80
CA GLN A 94 13.16 6.46 -0.37
C GLN A 94 13.79 7.86 -0.23
N ARG A 95 13.05 8.83 0.33
CA ARG A 95 13.57 10.19 0.59
C ARG A 95 14.67 10.17 1.66
N THR A 96 14.48 9.40 2.73
CA THR A 96 15.48 9.25 3.80
C THR A 96 16.75 8.59 3.27
N LEU A 97 16.62 7.54 2.45
CA LEU A 97 17.76 6.87 1.80
C LEU A 97 18.53 7.81 0.88
N ALA A 98 17.84 8.60 0.07
CA ALA A 98 18.48 9.61 -0.78
C ALA A 98 19.23 10.67 0.05
N ALA A 99 18.66 11.11 1.18
CA ALA A 99 19.32 12.04 2.09
C ALA A 99 20.58 11.44 2.72
N THR A 100 20.50 10.23 3.28
CA THR A 100 21.64 9.51 3.85
C THR A 100 22.77 9.34 2.83
N LEU A 101 22.44 8.99 1.59
CA LEU A 101 23.42 8.84 0.52
C LEU A 101 24.12 10.17 0.19
N ARG A 102 23.36 11.28 0.09
CA ARG A 102 23.95 12.61 -0.10
C ARG A 102 24.91 12.98 1.03
N GLU A 103 24.52 12.73 2.27
CA GLU A 103 25.34 13.04 3.44
C GLU A 103 26.63 12.21 3.52
N ALA A 104 26.55 10.91 3.23
CA ALA A 104 27.72 10.02 3.20
C ALA A 104 28.74 10.45 2.12
N LEU A 105 28.22 10.84 0.95
CA LEU A 105 29.04 11.38 -0.15
C LEU A 105 29.67 12.74 0.23
N ALA A 106 28.91 13.63 0.88
CA ALA A 106 29.40 14.94 1.31
C ALA A 106 30.48 14.86 2.40
N ARG A 107 30.39 13.88 3.32
CA ARG A 107 31.38 13.65 4.39
C ARG A 107 32.68 13.01 3.89
N GLY A 108 32.75 12.60 2.63
CA GLY A 108 33.91 11.89 2.10
C GLY A 108 34.06 10.48 2.68
N GLU A 109 33.03 9.93 3.34
CA GLU A 109 32.99 8.52 3.77
C GLU A 109 33.11 7.56 2.57
N ALA A 110 32.79 8.06 1.37
CA ALA A 110 33.09 7.46 0.07
C ALA A 110 34.58 7.10 -0.15
N GLN A 111 35.52 7.68 0.61
CA GLN A 111 36.94 7.32 0.54
C GLN A 111 37.20 5.89 1.05
N ARG A 112 36.31 5.32 1.87
CA ARG A 112 36.33 3.89 2.21
C ARG A 112 35.39 3.16 1.25
N VAL A 113 35.91 2.83 0.07
CA VAL A 113 35.18 2.14 -1.01
C VAL A 113 34.39 0.91 -0.52
N GLY A 114 34.92 0.18 0.48
CA GLY A 114 34.23 -0.96 1.09
C GLY A 114 32.91 -0.58 1.80
N GLY A 115 32.93 0.44 2.67
CA GLY A 115 31.75 0.83 3.43
C GLY A 115 30.65 1.44 2.56
N LEU A 116 31.02 2.18 1.50
CA LEU A 116 30.05 2.70 0.54
C LEU A 116 29.39 1.58 -0.27
N LYS A 117 30.15 0.54 -0.64
CA LYS A 117 29.64 -0.60 -1.38
C LYS A 117 28.63 -1.40 -0.55
N GLU A 118 28.98 -1.73 0.70
CA GLU A 118 28.08 -2.43 1.63
C GLU A 118 26.78 -1.65 1.86
N LEU A 119 26.89 -0.32 2.06
CA LEU A 119 25.73 0.56 2.18
C LEU A 119 24.84 0.52 0.92
N LEU A 120 25.43 0.58 -0.28
CA LEU A 120 24.67 0.54 -1.53
C LEU A 120 23.97 -0.81 -1.74
N GLU A 121 24.60 -1.92 -1.36
CA GLU A 121 24.01 -3.26 -1.42
C GLU A 121 22.82 -3.37 -0.45
N GLU A 122 22.98 -2.93 0.80
CA GLU A 122 21.91 -2.91 1.80
C GLU A 122 20.71 -2.06 1.33
N ILE A 123 20.98 -0.85 0.84
CA ILE A 123 19.95 0.06 0.33
C ILE A 123 19.21 -0.58 -0.85
N THR A 124 19.94 -1.24 -1.75
CA THR A 124 19.34 -1.89 -2.93
C THR A 124 18.46 -3.07 -2.51
N ALA A 125 18.93 -3.93 -1.60
CA ALA A 125 18.17 -5.06 -1.10
C ALA A 125 16.87 -4.63 -0.41
N ARG A 126 16.95 -3.67 0.53
CA ARG A 126 15.78 -3.14 1.23
C ARG A 126 14.78 -2.50 0.27
N ARG A 127 15.28 -1.82 -0.77
CA ARG A 127 14.43 -1.22 -1.80
C ARG A 127 13.69 -2.28 -2.61
N GLU A 128 14.38 -3.31 -3.10
CA GLU A 128 13.75 -4.36 -3.90
C GLU A 128 12.70 -5.14 -3.12
N GLU A 129 12.95 -5.38 -1.83
CA GLU A 129 11.97 -5.96 -0.92
C GLU A 129 10.71 -5.08 -0.81
N ARG A 130 10.87 -3.80 -0.49
CA ARG A 130 9.73 -2.87 -0.37
C ARG A 130 8.98 -2.67 -1.69
N GLU A 131 9.70 -2.60 -2.81
CA GLU A 131 9.08 -2.50 -4.13
C GLU A 131 8.21 -3.74 -4.42
N ARG A 132 8.70 -4.93 -4.06
CA ARG A 132 7.93 -6.17 -4.20
C ARG A 132 6.68 -6.18 -3.32
N GLU A 133 6.80 -5.78 -2.06
CA GLU A 133 5.65 -5.68 -1.14
C GLU A 133 4.58 -4.72 -1.68
N VAL A 134 4.99 -3.53 -2.11
CA VAL A 134 4.08 -2.52 -2.69
C VAL A 134 3.40 -3.06 -3.94
N LYS A 135 4.15 -3.71 -4.85
CA LYS A 135 3.59 -4.31 -6.08
C LYS A 135 2.56 -5.39 -5.76
N THR A 136 2.86 -6.29 -4.84
CA THR A 136 1.92 -7.33 -4.40
C THR A 136 0.66 -6.72 -3.80
N LEU A 137 0.81 -5.77 -2.88
CA LEU A 137 -0.31 -5.11 -2.22
C LEU A 137 -1.23 -4.39 -3.23
N LEU A 138 -0.65 -3.69 -4.20
CA LEU A 138 -1.41 -3.03 -5.26
C LEU A 138 -2.15 -4.02 -6.15
N ALA A 139 -1.49 -5.10 -6.56
CA ALA A 139 -2.10 -6.12 -7.41
C ALA A 139 -3.28 -6.81 -6.71
N GLU A 140 -3.12 -7.17 -5.43
CA GLU A 140 -4.21 -7.71 -4.60
C GLU A 140 -5.37 -6.74 -4.49
N PHE A 141 -5.08 -5.47 -4.17
CA PHE A 141 -6.11 -4.44 -4.03
C PHE A 141 -6.88 -4.22 -5.34
N GLN A 142 -6.17 -4.13 -6.49
CA GLN A 142 -6.80 -4.00 -7.79
C GLN A 142 -7.70 -5.20 -8.11
N GLY A 143 -7.21 -6.42 -7.87
CA GLY A 143 -8.01 -7.63 -8.04
C GLY A 143 -9.29 -7.61 -7.19
N GLU A 144 -9.19 -7.20 -5.92
CA GLU A 144 -10.35 -7.03 -5.04
C GLU A 144 -11.35 -5.99 -5.58
N GLN A 145 -10.88 -4.85 -6.10
CA GLN A 145 -11.76 -3.83 -6.69
C GLN A 145 -12.45 -4.32 -7.96
N GLU A 146 -11.72 -5.02 -8.83
CA GLU A 146 -12.25 -5.57 -10.07
C GLU A 146 -13.31 -6.64 -9.79
N GLU A 147 -13.06 -7.53 -8.84
CA GLU A 147 -14.04 -8.53 -8.42
C GLU A 147 -15.29 -7.90 -7.84
N LEU A 148 -15.14 -6.91 -6.95
CA LEU A 148 -16.26 -6.16 -6.39
C LEU A 148 -17.06 -5.48 -7.50
N THR A 149 -16.39 -4.75 -8.38
CA THR A 149 -17.01 -4.03 -9.50
C THR A 149 -17.76 -4.98 -10.41
N ARG A 150 -17.14 -6.09 -10.81
CA ARG A 150 -17.77 -7.13 -11.64
C ARG A 150 -19.00 -7.73 -10.97
N ALA A 151 -18.94 -7.99 -9.66
CA ALA A 151 -20.05 -8.54 -8.91
C ALA A 151 -21.24 -7.56 -8.81
N LEU A 152 -20.97 -6.26 -8.59
CA LEU A 152 -22.00 -5.23 -8.55
C LEU A 152 -22.60 -4.97 -9.94
N GLN A 153 -21.76 -4.91 -10.98
CA GLN A 153 -22.22 -4.78 -12.36
C GLN A 153 -23.08 -5.98 -12.79
N GLY A 154 -22.71 -7.20 -12.42
CA GLY A 154 -23.49 -8.39 -12.71
C GLY A 154 -24.92 -8.33 -12.15
N LEU A 155 -25.13 -7.66 -11.02
CA LEU A 155 -26.48 -7.42 -10.49
C LEU A 155 -27.26 -6.40 -11.32
N LEU A 156 -26.59 -5.38 -11.86
CA LEU A 156 -27.21 -4.31 -12.65
C LEU A 156 -27.51 -4.74 -14.10
N SER A 157 -26.65 -5.57 -14.69
CA SER A 157 -26.72 -5.96 -16.12
C SER A 157 -27.79 -7.01 -16.44
N ASN A 158 -28.41 -7.65 -15.46
CA ASN A 158 -29.39 -8.72 -15.69
C ASN A 158 -30.72 -8.24 -16.30
N GLY A 159 -30.88 -6.95 -16.61
CA GLY A 159 -32.03 -6.36 -17.33
C GLY A 159 -33.38 -6.42 -16.59
N GLY A 160 -33.51 -7.27 -15.57
CA GLY A 160 -34.65 -7.40 -14.70
C GLY A 160 -34.46 -6.75 -13.33
N PRO A 161 -35.53 -6.66 -12.51
CA PRO A 161 -35.45 -6.10 -11.17
C PRO A 161 -34.53 -6.95 -10.29
N VAL A 162 -33.51 -6.31 -9.68
CA VAL A 162 -32.57 -6.96 -8.78
C VAL A 162 -33.33 -7.59 -7.61
N ARG A 163 -33.19 -8.91 -7.46
CA ARG A 163 -33.83 -9.62 -6.34
C ARG A 163 -32.96 -9.47 -5.10
N VAL A 164 -33.57 -9.18 -3.95
CA VAL A 164 -32.85 -9.09 -2.66
C VAL A 164 -32.07 -10.35 -2.34
N LYS A 165 -32.59 -11.52 -2.73
CA LYS A 165 -31.90 -12.80 -2.53
C LYS A 165 -30.56 -12.85 -3.27
N GLU A 166 -30.53 -12.40 -4.53
CA GLU A 166 -29.31 -12.35 -5.36
C GLU A 166 -28.33 -11.33 -4.78
N PHE A 167 -28.82 -10.13 -4.46
CA PHE A 167 -28.01 -9.09 -3.82
C PHE A 167 -27.33 -9.60 -2.53
N LYS A 168 -28.09 -10.24 -1.63
CA LYS A 168 -27.56 -10.82 -0.39
C LYS A 168 -26.55 -11.94 -0.65
N ALA A 169 -26.79 -12.79 -1.64
CA ALA A 169 -25.87 -13.86 -2.01
C ALA A 169 -24.54 -13.29 -2.51
N THR A 170 -24.60 -12.29 -3.39
CA THR A 170 -23.42 -11.58 -3.89
C THR A 170 -22.63 -10.92 -2.77
N LEU A 171 -23.29 -10.20 -1.85
CA LEU A 171 -22.61 -9.58 -0.71
C LEU A 171 -21.93 -10.59 0.19
N ARG A 172 -22.57 -11.73 0.49
CA ARG A 172 -21.95 -12.80 1.26
C ARG A 172 -20.74 -13.37 0.54
N ALA A 173 -20.82 -13.57 -0.77
CA ALA A 173 -19.71 -14.07 -1.57
C ALA A 173 -18.51 -13.10 -1.57
N ILE A 174 -18.77 -11.79 -1.58
CA ILE A 174 -17.73 -10.75 -1.44
C ILE A 174 -17.15 -10.78 -0.03
N GLN A 175 -18.00 -10.76 1.00
CA GLN A 175 -17.57 -10.74 2.41
C GLN A 175 -16.74 -11.97 2.77
N SER A 176 -17.12 -13.16 2.32
CA SER A 176 -16.34 -14.38 2.56
C SER A 176 -14.93 -14.30 1.98
N ARG A 177 -14.75 -13.63 0.83
CA ARG A 177 -13.44 -13.44 0.21
C ARG A 177 -12.62 -12.36 0.92
N CYS A 178 -13.24 -11.22 1.22
CA CYS A 178 -12.62 -10.12 1.95
C CYS A 178 -12.18 -10.51 3.38
N CYS A 179 -12.94 -11.37 4.06
CA CYS A 179 -12.64 -11.78 5.43
C CYS A 179 -11.70 -13.00 5.52
N ALA A 180 -11.60 -13.83 4.48
CA ALA A 180 -10.71 -14.99 4.49
C ALA A 180 -9.21 -14.64 4.50
N GLY A 181 -8.85 -13.45 3.99
CA GLY A 181 -7.45 -12.98 3.95
C GLY A 181 -6.85 -12.57 5.31
N ARG A 182 -7.66 -12.33 6.35
CA ARG A 182 -7.15 -11.81 7.65
C ARG A 182 -6.42 -12.85 8.51
N VAL A 183 -6.52 -14.15 8.22
CA VAL A 183 -6.10 -15.20 9.17
C VAL A 183 -4.60 -15.57 9.05
N ASN A 184 -3.90 -15.19 7.98
CA ASN A 184 -2.53 -15.67 7.73
C ASN A 184 -1.39 -14.68 8.05
N GLY A 185 -1.68 -13.47 8.54
CA GLY A 185 -0.65 -12.43 8.74
C GLY A 185 -0.17 -12.18 10.17
N GLY A 186 -0.56 -13.00 11.16
CA GLY A 186 -0.36 -12.68 12.58
C GLY A 186 0.34 -13.77 13.36
N ARG A 187 1.69 -13.79 13.29
CA ARG A 187 2.61 -14.18 14.37
C ARG A 187 4.06 -13.98 13.88
N ASP A 188 4.50 -12.73 13.87
CA ASP A 188 5.90 -12.44 14.13
C ASP A 188 5.92 -11.66 15.45
N ASP A 189 5.93 -12.43 16.54
CA ASP A 189 6.08 -11.91 17.89
C ASP A 189 7.48 -11.34 18.02
N GLY A 190 7.59 -10.03 17.80
CA GLY A 190 8.78 -9.24 18.07
C GLY A 190 9.31 -9.57 19.47
N ASN A 191 10.43 -10.30 19.48
CA ASN A 191 11.18 -10.69 20.65
C ASN A 191 11.54 -9.43 21.48
N PRO A 192 11.03 -9.26 22.72
CA PRO A 192 11.44 -8.16 23.56
C PRO A 192 12.86 -8.44 24.07
N VAL A 193 13.81 -7.65 23.59
CA VAL A 193 15.19 -7.59 24.11
C VAL A 193 15.11 -7.36 25.62
N ARG A 194 15.42 -8.40 26.39
CA ARG A 194 15.66 -8.30 27.84
C ARG A 194 16.84 -7.37 28.08
N LEU A 195 16.54 -6.14 28.49
CA LEU A 195 17.51 -5.25 29.14
C LEU A 195 17.91 -5.89 30.48
N LEU A 196 19.17 -6.32 30.57
CA LEU A 196 19.78 -6.78 31.82
C LEU A 196 19.93 -5.59 32.78
N PRO A 197 19.57 -5.74 34.07
CA PRO A 197 19.79 -4.70 35.06
C PRO A 197 21.28 -4.52 35.34
N GLY A 198 21.72 -3.26 35.31
CA GLY A 198 23.09 -2.81 35.47
C GLY A 198 23.71 -3.12 36.83
N GLU A 199 25.03 -3.24 36.77
CA GLU A 199 25.94 -3.54 37.86
C GLU A 199 25.86 -2.51 39.00
N GLY A 200 25.79 -3.03 40.23
CA GLY A 200 25.84 -2.23 41.45
C GLY A 200 27.25 -1.68 41.70
N VAL A 201 27.34 -0.36 41.73
CA VAL A 201 28.49 0.40 42.24
C VAL A 201 28.62 0.15 43.74
N ARG A 202 29.77 -0.37 44.19
CA ARG A 202 30.17 -0.38 45.60
C ARG A 202 30.88 0.93 45.94
N PRO A 203 30.51 1.63 47.03
CA PRO A 203 31.40 2.59 47.65
C PRO A 203 32.34 1.92 48.66
N LEU A 204 33.46 2.59 48.85
CA LEU A 204 34.66 2.26 49.63
C LEU A 204 34.39 2.10 51.14
#